data_AF-A0A6J8D7D5-F1
#
_entry.id   AF-A0A6J8D7D5-F1
#
_cell.length_a   1.000
_cell.length_b   1.000
_cell.length_c   1.000
_cell.angle_alpha   90.00
_cell.angle_beta   90.00
_cell.angle_gamma   90.00
#
_symmetry.space_group_name_H-M   'P 1'
#
loop_
_entity.id
_entity.type
_entity.pdbx_description
1 polymer ?
#
loop_
_entity_poly.entity_id
_entity_poly.type
_entity_poly.pdbx_seq_one_letter_code
_entity_poly.pdbx_strand_id
1 'polypeptide(L)'
;MTSFTSGSRKKQVRFQPKDDLVLLREVLAKNPFQNKSAWNEIALSVADTRSNLQVDARRVREKTHLLIDQHKKSNADSLKSSGIDEEYGEKETLLDEILSLVEDEEKQKEKQKQKKEKEENRGKDIRKRAMENLTPKKGDDDSNDATPSKRNSSGNIVGYLKEKNDAEMIY
;
A
#
# COMPACT_ATOMS: atom_id res chain seq x y z
N MET A 1 -3.74 37.44 27.62
CA MET A 1 -5.01 37.61 26.86
C MET A 1 -4.94 36.69 25.66
N THR A 2 -5.68 35.58 25.67
CA THR A 2 -5.77 34.65 24.54
C THR A 2 -7.01 34.97 23.74
N SER A 3 -6.84 35.63 22.60
CA SER A 3 -7.93 36.02 21.71
C SER A 3 -8.47 34.78 21.00
N PHE A 4 -9.68 34.34 21.36
CA PHE A 4 -10.43 33.38 20.56
C PHE A 4 -10.95 34.09 19.31
N THR A 5 -10.38 33.79 18.15
CA THR A 5 -10.91 34.24 16.87
C THR A 5 -12.23 33.50 16.62
N SER A 6 -13.34 34.23 16.57
CA SER A 6 -14.64 33.66 16.22
C SER A 6 -14.60 33.20 14.77
N GLY A 7 -14.45 31.89 14.53
CA GLY A 7 -14.57 31.32 13.20
C GLY A 7 -16.02 31.44 12.71
N SER A 8 -16.29 32.38 11.80
CA SER A 8 -17.56 32.44 11.10
C SER A 8 -17.82 31.12 10.36
N ARG A 9 -19.05 30.58 10.48
CA ARG A 9 -19.41 29.33 9.82
C ARG A 9 -19.24 29.49 8.30
N LYS A 10 -18.44 28.61 7.70
CA LYS A 10 -18.27 28.60 6.24
C LYS A 10 -19.64 28.38 5.58
N LYS A 11 -19.95 29.17 4.53
CA LYS A 11 -21.20 29.04 3.78
C LYS A 11 -21.33 27.63 3.20
N GLN A 12 -22.55 27.10 3.18
CA GLN A 12 -22.87 25.84 2.52
C GLN A 12 -22.65 25.99 1.02
N VAL A 13 -21.97 25.02 0.43
CA VAL A 13 -21.69 24.97 -1.01
C VAL A 13 -22.67 24.02 -1.68
N ARG A 14 -23.25 24.44 -2.80
CA ARG A 14 -24.11 23.60 -3.64
C ARG A 14 -23.42 23.31 -4.97
N PHE A 15 -22.97 22.08 -5.16
CA PHE A 15 -22.40 21.61 -6.42
C PHE A 15 -23.48 21.47 -7.50
N GLN A 16 -23.16 21.92 -8.70
CA GLN A 16 -23.95 21.71 -9.91
C GLN A 16 -23.38 20.52 -10.70
N PRO A 17 -24.16 19.89 -11.61
CA PRO A 17 -23.66 18.77 -12.42
C PRO A 17 -22.39 19.09 -13.20
N LYS A 18 -22.25 20.33 -13.69
CA LYS A 18 -21.03 20.79 -14.37
C LYS A 18 -19.81 20.86 -13.44
N ASP A 19 -20.02 21.27 -12.17
CA ASP A 19 -18.95 21.28 -11.17
C ASP A 19 -18.47 19.84 -10.90
N ASP A 20 -19.40 18.88 -10.88
CA ASP A 20 -19.10 17.46 -10.67
C ASP A 20 -18.24 16.90 -11.81
N LEU A 21 -18.55 17.22 -13.08
CA LEU A 21 -17.73 16.81 -14.23
C LEU A 21 -16.31 17.37 -14.15
N VAL A 22 -16.15 18.66 -13.85
CA VAL A 22 -14.81 19.26 -13.70
C VAL A 22 -14.07 18.62 -12.54
N LEU A 23 -14.73 18.43 -11.40
CA LEU A 23 -14.15 17.78 -10.24
C LEU A 23 -13.63 16.37 -10.58
N LEU A 24 -14.44 15.55 -11.24
CA LEU A 24 -14.06 14.17 -11.56
C LEU A 24 -12.91 14.11 -12.58
N ARG A 25 -12.93 14.97 -13.62
CA ARG A 25 -11.81 15.10 -14.58
C ARG A 25 -10.51 15.49 -13.88
N GLU A 26 -10.56 16.46 -12.97
CA GLU A 26 -9.38 16.90 -12.20
C GLU A 26 -8.87 15.81 -11.24
N VAL A 27 -9.78 15.03 -10.64
CA VAL A 27 -9.42 13.88 -9.80
C VAL A 27 -8.69 12.81 -10.61
N LEU A 28 -9.15 12.49 -11.82
CA LEU A 28 -8.44 11.56 -12.70
C LEU A 28 -7.07 12.09 -13.10
N ALA A 29 -7.00 13.35 -13.52
CA ALA A 29 -5.76 13.96 -14.01
C ALA A 29 -4.67 14.03 -12.94
N LYS A 30 -5.03 14.38 -11.70
CA LYS A 30 -4.05 14.59 -10.60
C LYS A 30 -3.89 13.38 -9.68
N ASN A 31 -4.77 12.38 -9.78
CA ASN A 31 -4.81 11.17 -8.95
C ASN A 31 -4.50 11.41 -7.46
N PRO A 32 -5.44 12.03 -6.72
CA PRO A 32 -5.22 12.40 -5.33
C PRO A 32 -5.25 11.22 -4.34
N PHE A 33 -5.52 10.00 -4.82
CA PHE A 33 -5.48 8.77 -4.02
C PHE A 33 -4.05 8.30 -3.79
N GLN A 34 -3.19 8.49 -4.80
CA GLN A 34 -1.74 8.32 -4.70
C GLN A 34 -1.08 9.53 -4.01
N ASN A 35 -1.42 10.75 -4.44
CA ASN A 35 -0.88 11.97 -3.86
C ASN A 35 -1.93 12.81 -3.12
N LYS A 36 -1.99 12.68 -1.80
CA LYS A 36 -2.97 13.42 -0.98
C LYS A 36 -2.84 14.95 -1.05
N SER A 37 -1.68 15.50 -1.44
CA SER A 37 -1.54 16.97 -1.54
C SER A 37 -2.32 17.54 -2.73
N ALA A 38 -2.57 16.72 -3.76
CA ALA A 38 -3.28 17.10 -4.98
C ALA A 38 -4.72 17.57 -4.73
N TRP A 39 -5.35 17.19 -3.61
CA TRP A 39 -6.67 17.70 -3.23
C TRP A 39 -6.72 19.24 -3.13
N ASN A 40 -5.62 19.89 -2.76
CA ASN A 40 -5.56 21.35 -2.72
C ASN A 40 -5.59 21.95 -4.13
N GLU A 41 -4.81 21.39 -5.05
CA GLU A 41 -4.77 21.83 -6.44
C GLU A 41 -6.10 21.56 -7.16
N ILE A 42 -6.75 20.44 -6.87
CA ILE A 42 -8.10 20.14 -7.37
C ILE A 42 -9.10 21.18 -6.84
N ALA A 43 -9.02 21.55 -5.56
CA ALA A 43 -9.91 22.54 -4.99
C ALA A 43 -9.77 23.92 -5.65
N LEU A 44 -8.55 24.33 -5.99
CA LEU A 44 -8.31 25.57 -6.75
C LEU A 44 -8.95 25.51 -8.14
N SER A 45 -8.67 24.45 -8.90
CA SER A 45 -9.24 24.26 -10.25
C SER A 45 -10.76 24.23 -10.24
N VAL A 46 -11.37 23.58 -9.24
CA VAL A 46 -12.83 23.54 -9.10
C VAL A 46 -13.39 24.90 -8.68
N ALA A 47 -12.73 25.65 -7.79
CA ALA A 47 -13.19 26.98 -7.39
C ALA A 47 -13.20 27.97 -8.58
N ASP A 48 -12.28 27.82 -9.53
CA ASP A 48 -12.18 28.68 -10.72
C ASP A 48 -13.29 28.43 -11.75
N THR A 49 -14.05 27.34 -11.62
CA THR A 49 -15.15 27.02 -12.56
C THR A 49 -16.27 28.06 -12.57
N ARG A 50 -16.52 28.72 -11.43
CA ARG A 50 -17.50 29.81 -11.31
C ARG A 50 -17.24 30.70 -10.10
N SER A 51 -17.52 31.98 -10.26
CA SER A 51 -17.16 33.08 -9.34
C SER A 51 -17.70 32.95 -7.91
N ASN A 52 -18.74 32.16 -7.66
CA ASN A 52 -19.37 31.98 -6.35
C ASN A 52 -19.08 30.63 -5.69
N LEU A 53 -18.22 29.79 -6.27
CA LEU A 53 -17.90 28.47 -5.74
C LEU A 53 -16.70 28.51 -4.80
N GLN A 54 -16.96 28.52 -3.49
CA GLN A 54 -15.92 28.51 -2.47
C GLN A 54 -15.70 27.10 -1.91
N VAL A 55 -14.78 26.35 -2.50
CA VAL A 55 -14.43 24.98 -2.05
C VAL A 55 -13.01 24.92 -1.50
N ASP A 56 -12.80 24.00 -0.56
CA ASP A 56 -11.48 23.65 -0.04
C ASP A 56 -11.20 22.16 -0.32
N ALA A 57 -9.96 21.73 -0.10
CA ALA A 57 -9.51 20.35 -0.33
C ALA A 57 -10.41 19.32 0.36
N ARG A 58 -10.94 19.65 1.54
CA ARG A 58 -11.86 18.79 2.28
C ARG A 58 -13.18 18.62 1.54
N ARG A 59 -13.79 19.73 1.10
CA ARG A 59 -15.08 19.72 0.39
C ARG A 59 -15.03 18.96 -0.92
N VAL A 60 -13.99 19.19 -1.73
CA VAL A 60 -13.86 18.46 -3.01
C VAL A 60 -13.67 16.96 -2.76
N ARG A 61 -12.87 16.58 -1.77
CA ARG A 61 -12.68 15.18 -1.39
C ARG A 61 -13.98 14.52 -0.89
N GLU A 62 -14.68 15.17 0.02
CA GLU A 62 -15.97 14.68 0.55
C GLU A 62 -17.00 14.53 -0.58
N LYS A 63 -17.04 15.50 -1.50
CA LYS A 63 -17.91 15.46 -2.67
C LYS A 63 -17.55 14.33 -3.63
N THR A 64 -16.26 14.10 -3.89
CA THR A 64 -15.81 12.97 -4.72
C THR A 64 -16.24 11.64 -4.11
N HIS A 65 -16.01 11.41 -2.80
CA HIS A 65 -16.45 10.17 -2.15
C HIS A 65 -17.97 10.00 -2.18
N LEU A 66 -18.73 11.08 -1.96
CA LEU A 66 -20.19 11.03 -2.07
C LEU A 66 -20.64 10.59 -3.47
N LEU A 67 -20.00 11.09 -4.53
CA LEU A 67 -20.31 10.71 -5.91
C LEU A 67 -19.97 9.23 -6.17
N ILE A 68 -18.84 8.76 -5.67
CA ILE A 68 -18.44 7.35 -5.74
C ILE A 68 -19.46 6.45 -5.04
N ASP A 69 -19.88 6.80 -3.83
CA ASP A 69 -20.84 6.01 -3.06
C ASP A 69 -22.22 5.97 -3.73
N GLN A 70 -22.66 7.09 -4.29
CA GLN A 70 -23.89 7.16 -5.09
C GLN A 70 -23.81 6.27 -6.32
N HIS A 71 -22.69 6.30 -7.05
CA HIS A 71 -22.47 5.48 -8.24
C HIS A 71 -22.51 3.99 -7.93
N LYS A 72 -21.78 3.55 -6.90
CA LYS A 72 -21.79 2.16 -6.44
C LYS A 72 -23.20 1.69 -6.10
N LYS A 73 -24.00 2.54 -5.47
CA LYS A 73 -25.40 2.23 -5.14
C LYS A 73 -26.26 2.11 -6.39
N SER A 74 -26.17 3.08 -7.31
CA SER A 74 -26.90 3.05 -8.57
C SER A 74 -26.58 1.79 -9.37
N ASN A 75 -25.30 1.47 -9.56
CA ASN A 75 -24.89 0.26 -10.29
C ASN A 75 -25.42 -1.02 -9.62
N ALA A 76 -25.42 -1.08 -8.29
CA ALA A 76 -25.96 -2.22 -7.55
C ALA A 76 -27.50 -2.34 -7.69
N ASP A 77 -28.20 -1.23 -7.83
CA ASP A 77 -29.65 -1.22 -7.99
C ASP A 77 -30.04 -1.54 -9.44
N SER A 78 -29.36 -0.97 -10.46
CA SER A 78 -29.53 -1.31 -11.88
C SER A 78 -29.28 -2.81 -12.14
N LEU A 79 -28.27 -3.41 -11.49
CA LEU A 79 -28.00 -4.85 -11.62
C LEU A 79 -29.16 -5.72 -11.07
N LYS A 80 -29.90 -5.23 -10.07
CA LYS A 80 -31.03 -5.96 -9.46
C LYS A 80 -32.31 -5.80 -10.26
N SER A 81 -32.58 -4.60 -10.79
CA SER A 81 -33.78 -4.29 -11.55
C SER A 81 -33.55 -4.50 -13.04
N SER A 82 -33.53 -5.75 -13.51
CA SER A 82 -33.40 -6.18 -14.93
C SER A 82 -32.43 -5.32 -15.76
N GLY A 83 -31.17 -5.78 -15.91
CA GLY A 83 -30.04 -5.05 -16.51
C GLY A 83 -30.19 -4.53 -17.96
N ILE A 84 -31.14 -3.61 -18.17
CA ILE A 84 -31.30 -2.76 -19.33
C ILE A 84 -30.97 -1.37 -18.81
N ASP A 85 -29.67 -1.05 -18.82
CA ASP A 85 -29.18 0.22 -18.32
C ASP A 85 -29.39 1.32 -19.37
N GLU A 86 -29.69 2.52 -18.87
CA GLU A 86 -29.87 3.76 -19.63
C GLU A 86 -28.54 4.22 -20.26
N GLU A 87 -28.61 5.20 -21.17
CA GLU A 87 -27.47 5.80 -21.86
C GLU A 87 -26.36 6.22 -20.86
N TYR A 88 -25.20 5.53 -20.92
CA TYR A 88 -24.07 5.77 -20.03
C TYR A 88 -23.51 7.17 -20.26
N GLY A 89 -23.63 8.02 -19.24
CA GLY A 89 -23.16 9.40 -19.32
C GLY A 89 -21.64 9.53 -19.11
N GLU A 90 -21.13 10.71 -19.46
CA GLU A 90 -19.72 11.04 -19.21
C GLU A 90 -19.36 10.91 -17.72
N LYS A 91 -20.28 11.30 -16.83
CA LYS A 91 -20.06 11.28 -15.39
C LYS A 91 -19.84 9.85 -14.87
N GLU A 92 -20.65 8.91 -15.34
CA GLU A 92 -20.62 7.50 -15.00
C GLU A 92 -19.30 6.88 -15.46
N THR A 93 -18.89 7.19 -16.70
CA THR A 93 -17.59 6.79 -17.25
C THR A 93 -16.43 7.29 -16.38
N LEU A 94 -16.42 8.57 -16.02
CA LEU A 94 -15.38 9.14 -15.14
C LEU A 94 -15.37 8.47 -13.76
N LEU A 95 -16.54 8.10 -13.23
CA LEU A 95 -16.66 7.45 -11.93
C LEU A 95 -16.14 6.02 -11.94
N ASP A 96 -16.37 5.26 -13.02
CA ASP A 96 -15.79 3.93 -13.19
C ASP A 96 -14.26 3.96 -13.27
N GLU A 97 -13.69 4.93 -14.00
CA GLU A 97 -12.24 5.12 -14.04
C GLU A 97 -11.68 5.48 -12.66
N ILE A 98 -12.35 6.37 -11.93
CA ILE A 98 -11.97 6.72 -10.55
C ILE A 98 -12.04 5.51 -9.62
N LEU A 99 -13.07 4.67 -9.75
CA LEU A 99 -13.17 3.43 -8.99
C LEU A 99 -11.96 2.52 -9.23
N SER A 100 -11.55 2.37 -10.49
CA SER A 100 -10.33 1.60 -10.82
C SER A 100 -9.09 2.19 -10.14
N LEU A 101 -8.93 3.52 -10.13
CA LEU A 101 -7.80 4.17 -9.44
C LEU A 101 -7.80 3.90 -7.93
N VAL A 102 -8.97 3.91 -7.29
CA VAL A 102 -9.11 3.62 -5.86
C VAL A 102 -8.71 2.18 -5.57
N GLU A 103 -9.20 1.23 -6.34
CA GLU A 103 -8.85 -0.18 -6.18
C GLU A 103 -7.36 -0.44 -6.39
N ASP A 104 -6.76 0.17 -7.40
CA ASP A 104 -5.33 0.01 -7.68
C ASP A 104 -4.50 0.54 -6.52
N GLU A 105 -4.86 1.69 -5.97
CA GLU A 105 -4.19 2.26 -4.81
C GLU A 105 -4.35 1.40 -3.55
N GLU A 106 -5.53 0.81 -3.32
CA GLU A 106 -5.75 -0.15 -2.23
C GLU A 106 -4.88 -1.41 -2.39
N LYS A 107 -4.83 -1.98 -3.60
CA LYS A 107 -3.96 -3.12 -3.93
C LYS A 107 -2.48 -2.80 -3.72
N GLN A 108 -2.03 -1.59 -4.06
CA GLN A 108 -0.64 -1.17 -3.83
C GLN A 108 -0.34 -1.03 -2.32
N LYS A 109 -1.24 -0.40 -1.56
CA LYS A 109 -1.09 -0.29 -0.09
C LYS A 109 -1.01 -1.66 0.57
N GLU A 110 -1.84 -2.61 0.14
CA GLU A 110 -1.81 -3.98 0.66
C GLU A 110 -0.49 -4.68 0.36
N LYS A 111 0.00 -4.61 -0.89
CA LYS A 111 1.30 -5.17 -1.29
C LYS A 111 2.45 -4.59 -0.46
N GLN A 112 2.44 -3.28 -0.20
CA GLN A 112 3.45 -2.63 0.63
C GLN A 112 3.40 -3.12 2.08
N LYS A 113 2.19 -3.26 2.65
CA LYS A 113 2.00 -3.79 4.00
C LYS A 113 2.52 -5.23 4.12
N GLN A 114 2.18 -6.11 3.16
CA GLN A 114 2.66 -7.49 3.15
C GLN A 114 4.19 -7.58 3.01
N LYS A 115 4.82 -6.71 2.21
CA LYS A 115 6.29 -6.65 2.10
C LYS A 115 6.94 -6.27 3.43
N LYS A 116 6.43 -5.23 4.09
CA LYS A 116 6.93 -4.77 5.38
C LYS A 116 6.81 -5.86 6.46
N GLU A 117 5.68 -6.55 6.50
CA GLU A 117 5.45 -7.66 7.45
C GLU A 117 6.39 -8.84 7.21
N LYS A 118 6.61 -9.22 5.94
CA LYS A 118 7.57 -10.28 5.57
C LYS A 118 9.00 -9.92 5.99
N GLU A 119 9.41 -8.66 5.79
CA GLU A 119 10.73 -8.18 6.20
C GLU A 119 10.89 -8.19 7.72
N GLU A 120 9.89 -7.74 8.46
CA GLU A 120 9.89 -7.76 9.92
C GLU A 120 9.98 -9.18 10.48
N ASN A 121 9.20 -10.11 9.92
CA ASN A 121 9.23 -11.52 10.32
C ASN A 121 10.58 -12.17 9.98
N ARG A 122 11.14 -11.90 8.80
CA ARG A 122 12.48 -12.35 8.44
C ARG A 122 13.54 -11.83 9.42
N GLY A 123 13.43 -10.57 9.85
CA GLY A 123 14.31 -9.99 10.86
C GLY A 123 14.19 -10.66 12.22
N LYS A 124 12.96 -11.00 12.65
CA LYS A 124 12.71 -11.77 13.89
C LYS A 124 13.33 -13.17 13.80
N ASP A 125 13.17 -13.85 12.67
CA ASP A 125 13.72 -15.20 12.46
C ASP A 125 15.24 -15.22 12.50
N ILE A 126 15.90 -14.25 11.84
CA ILE A 126 17.37 -14.13 11.87
C ILE A 126 17.86 -13.92 13.30
N ARG A 127 17.22 -13.01 14.07
CA ARG A 127 17.56 -12.79 15.48
C ARG A 127 17.35 -14.04 16.32
N LYS A 128 16.22 -14.74 16.15
CA LYS A 128 15.93 -15.98 16.89
C LYS A 128 17.00 -17.04 16.64
N ARG A 129 17.36 -17.28 15.39
CA ARG A 129 18.40 -18.26 15.00
C ARG A 129 19.78 -17.89 15.54
N ALA A 130 20.13 -16.60 15.58
CA ALA A 130 21.37 -16.15 16.19
C ALA A 130 21.40 -16.41 17.70
N MET A 131 20.30 -16.15 18.41
CA MET A 131 20.19 -16.39 19.86
C MET A 131 20.19 -17.88 20.21
N GLU A 132 19.54 -18.73 19.41
CA GLU A 132 19.56 -20.19 19.57
C GLU A 132 20.98 -20.79 19.40
N ASN A 133 21.80 -20.20 18.53
CA ASN A 133 23.20 -20.63 18.34
C ASN A 133 24.14 -20.11 19.44
N LEU A 134 23.73 -19.11 20.22
CA LEU A 134 24.52 -18.54 21.33
C LEU A 134 24.15 -19.15 22.69
N THR A 135 22.99 -19.79 22.82
CA THR A 135 22.69 -20.60 24.01
C THR A 135 23.57 -21.85 23.99
N PRO A 136 24.46 -22.05 24.98
CA PRO A 136 25.15 -23.31 25.14
C PRO A 136 24.07 -24.37 25.27
N LYS A 137 24.10 -25.40 24.41
CA LYS A 137 23.31 -26.61 24.62
C LYS A 137 23.62 -27.04 26.04
N LYS A 138 22.62 -26.99 26.93
CA LYS A 138 22.74 -27.54 28.27
C LYS A 138 23.08 -29.00 28.05
N GLY A 139 24.35 -29.33 28.26
CA GLY A 139 24.81 -30.70 28.21
C GLY A 139 23.94 -31.47 29.19
N ASP A 140 23.40 -32.59 28.74
CA ASP A 140 23.06 -33.64 29.66
C ASP A 140 24.36 -33.93 30.43
N ASP A 141 24.33 -33.64 31.72
CA ASP A 141 25.37 -33.97 32.67
C ASP A 141 25.44 -35.49 32.75
N ASP A 142 26.25 -36.10 31.88
CA ASP A 142 27.01 -37.28 32.25
C ASP A 142 28.48 -36.89 32.19
N SER A 143 29.03 -36.74 33.38
CA SER A 143 30.44 -36.47 33.67
C SER A 143 31.37 -37.26 32.76
N ASN A 144 32.11 -36.56 31.89
CA ASN A 144 33.53 -36.79 31.63
C ASN A 144 34.13 -35.63 30.82
N ASP A 145 35.25 -35.12 31.33
CA ASP A 145 36.08 -34.07 30.79
C ASP A 145 36.44 -34.31 29.31
N ALA A 146 36.02 -33.42 28.41
CA ALA A 146 36.57 -33.31 27.07
C ALA A 146 36.33 -31.92 26.45
N THR A 147 37.44 -31.21 26.24
CA THR A 147 37.56 -29.91 25.55
C THR A 147 36.81 -29.80 24.20
N PRO A 148 36.42 -28.58 23.76
CA PRO A 148 35.58 -28.42 22.56
C PRO A 148 36.39 -28.65 21.28
N SER A 149 36.18 -29.81 20.65
CA SER A 149 36.78 -30.17 19.37
C SER A 149 36.17 -29.37 18.21
N LYS A 150 37.03 -28.56 17.59
CA LYS A 150 36.78 -27.74 16.41
C LYS A 150 36.51 -28.67 15.21
N ARG A 151 35.26 -28.78 14.76
CA ARG A 151 34.88 -29.58 13.56
C ARG A 151 35.45 -28.92 12.30
N ASN A 152 36.71 -29.24 11.98
CA ASN A 152 37.30 -28.96 10.67
C ASN A 152 36.72 -29.95 9.66
N SER A 153 35.68 -29.53 8.92
CA SER A 153 35.09 -30.25 7.78
C SER A 153 36.01 -30.30 6.54
N SER A 154 37.33 -30.18 6.74
CA SER A 154 38.35 -30.12 5.68
C SER A 154 39.12 -31.43 5.53
N GLY A 155 39.01 -32.37 6.49
CA GLY A 155 39.77 -33.64 6.44
C GLY A 155 39.32 -34.57 5.31
N ASN A 156 38.02 -34.59 5.00
CA ASN A 156 37.47 -35.54 4.03
C ASN A 156 37.81 -35.16 2.58
N ILE A 157 37.84 -33.86 2.27
CA ILE A 157 38.18 -33.38 0.92
C ILE A 157 39.69 -33.49 0.63
N VAL A 158 40.55 -33.29 1.65
CA VAL A 158 42.01 -33.38 1.52
C VAL A 158 42.46 -34.82 1.30
N GLY A 159 41.79 -35.79 1.93
CA GLY A 159 42.02 -37.23 1.67
C GLY A 159 41.72 -37.60 0.21
N TYR A 160 40.56 -37.19 -0.29
CA TYR A 160 40.15 -37.46 -1.68
C TYR A 160 41.07 -36.79 -2.71
N LEU A 161 41.56 -35.57 -2.43
CA LEU A 161 42.49 -34.86 -3.31
C LEU A 161 43.89 -35.49 -3.33
N LYS A 162 44.35 -36.04 -2.19
CA LYS A 162 45.65 -36.71 -2.11
C LYS A 162 45.64 -38.07 -2.79
N GLU A 163 44.58 -38.85 -2.58
CA GLU A 163 44.39 -40.15 -3.22
C GLU A 163 44.29 -40.04 -4.75
N LYS A 164 43.61 -38.99 -5.26
CA LYS A 164 43.59 -38.72 -6.70
C LYS A 164 44.94 -38.31 -7.26
N ASN A 165 45.72 -37.53 -6.51
CA ASN A 165 47.03 -37.05 -6.96
C ASN A 165 48.08 -38.18 -6.95
N ASP A 166 47.95 -39.14 -6.04
CA ASP A 166 48.81 -40.34 -5.99
C ASP A 166 48.42 -41.36 -7.07
N ALA A 167 47.14 -41.40 -7.48
CA ALA A 167 46.65 -42.25 -8.57
C ALA A 167 47.06 -41.78 -9.98
N GLU A 168 47.42 -40.50 -10.16
CA GLU A 168 47.91 -39.95 -11.44
C GLU A 168 49.43 -40.07 -11.63
N MET A 169 50.18 -40.64 -10.67
CA MET A 169 51.64 -40.79 -10.72
C MET A 169 52.13 -42.23 -10.99
N ILE A 170 51.24 -43.12 -11.47
CA ILE A 170 51.62 -44.46 -11.95
C ILE A 170 51.04 -44.68 -13.35
N TYR A 171 51.60 -43.96 -14.34
CA TYR A 171 52.16 -44.47 -15.61
C TYR A 171 52.57 -43.30 -16.52
#